data_AF-A0A0M8RSA6-F1
#
_entry.id   AF-A0A0M8RSA6-F1
#
_cell.length_a   1.000
_cell.length_b   1.000
_cell.length_c   1.000
_cell.angle_alpha   90.00
_cell.angle_beta   90.00
_cell.angle_gamma   90.00
#
_symmetry.space_group_name_H-M   'P 1'
#
loop_
_entity.id
_entity.type
_entity.pdbx_description
1 polymer ?
#
loop_
_entity_poly.entity_id
_entity_poly.type
_entity_poly.pdbx_seq_one_letter_code
_entity_poly.pdbx_strand_id
1 'polypeptide(L)'
;MLVSDLVVLTLADPHLDVRPLRETIEQVREVPLIAAALRPRPVSDISGRRVAFFTTASAAAVPGMVEHLTSSYGARVVHTSTALADRGRLGAELREVDAEVFLVELKAAAIDMVAEHAERRGVPVVLCDTQVVSLPGEPCLDQALLALGQEVVAS
;
A
#
# COMPACT_ATOMS: atom_id res chain seq x y z
N MET A 1 12.20 30.71 3.86
CA MET A 1 12.96 29.46 3.63
C MET A 1 12.06 28.30 3.96
N LEU A 2 11.95 27.30 3.07
CA LEU A 2 11.31 26.02 3.42
C LEU A 2 12.32 25.24 4.26
N VAL A 3 12.07 25.16 5.57
CA VAL A 3 12.86 24.35 6.50
C VAL A 3 12.24 22.96 6.51
N SER A 4 12.75 22.07 5.66
CA SER A 4 12.48 20.63 5.76
C SER A 4 13.58 19.98 6.61
N ASP A 5 13.18 19.25 7.66
CA ASP A 5 14.11 18.53 8.55
C ASP A 5 14.19 17.03 8.23
N LEU A 6 13.26 16.53 7.41
CA LEU A 6 13.22 15.15 6.90
C LEU A 6 12.45 15.12 5.58
N VAL A 7 12.92 14.30 4.64
CA VAL A 7 12.19 13.94 3.42
C VAL A 7 11.74 12.48 3.51
N VAL A 8 10.46 12.24 3.25
CA VAL A 8 9.90 10.89 3.15
C VAL A 8 9.54 10.63 1.70
N LEU A 9 10.24 9.69 1.07
CA LEU A 9 9.91 9.23 -0.27
C LEU A 9 8.89 8.10 -0.19
N THR A 10 7.61 8.46 -0.29
CA THR A 10 6.50 7.49 -0.30
C THR A 10 6.37 6.77 -1.64
N LEU A 11 5.60 5.67 -1.68
CA LEU A 11 5.43 4.81 -2.85
C LEU A 11 6.72 4.12 -3.33
N ALA A 12 7.78 4.20 -2.52
CA ALA A 12 8.98 3.42 -2.75
C ALA A 12 8.67 1.93 -2.58
N ASP A 13 9.41 1.07 -3.26
CA ASP A 13 9.26 -0.37 -3.11
C ASP A 13 10.59 -1.04 -3.49
N PRO A 14 10.97 -2.20 -2.91
CA PRO A 14 12.17 -2.91 -3.32
C PRO A 14 12.20 -3.26 -4.82
N HIS A 15 11.03 -3.36 -5.45
CA HIS A 15 10.88 -3.60 -6.89
C HIS A 15 10.97 -2.33 -7.76
N LEU A 16 11.14 -1.14 -7.15
CA LEU A 16 11.22 0.14 -7.84
C LEU A 16 12.58 0.82 -7.62
N ASP A 17 13.20 1.30 -8.70
CA ASP A 17 14.46 2.04 -8.59
C ASP A 17 14.22 3.48 -8.15
N VAL A 18 14.44 3.75 -6.87
CA VAL A 18 14.30 5.09 -6.26
C VAL A 18 15.61 5.86 -6.15
N ARG A 19 16.76 5.26 -6.55
CA ARG A 19 18.08 5.90 -6.42
C ARG A 19 18.19 7.23 -7.19
N PRO A 20 17.72 7.35 -8.45
CA PRO A 20 17.83 8.61 -9.18
C PRO A 20 17.09 9.77 -8.50
N LEU A 21 15.94 9.47 -7.88
CA LEU A 21 15.16 10.48 -7.17
C LEU A 21 15.84 10.88 -5.86
N ARG A 22 16.42 9.92 -5.13
CA ARG A 22 17.24 10.18 -3.93
C ARG A 22 18.41 11.11 -4.26
N GLU A 23 19.20 10.76 -5.28
CA GLU A 23 20.35 11.57 -5.73
C GLU A 23 19.92 13.00 -6.11
N THR A 24 18.79 13.14 -6.80
CA THR A 24 18.25 14.46 -7.18
C THR A 24 17.84 15.29 -5.96
N ILE A 25 17.24 14.67 -4.94
CA ILE A 25 16.84 15.37 -3.71
C ILE A 25 18.08 15.82 -2.92
N GLU A 26 19.09 14.95 -2.82
CA GLU A 26 20.36 15.26 -2.14
C GLU A 26 21.11 16.43 -2.80
N GLN A 27 20.98 16.61 -4.12
CA GLN A 27 21.54 17.77 -4.84
C GLN A 27 20.84 19.09 -4.49
N VAL A 28 19.57 19.05 -4.09
CA VAL A 28 18.81 20.26 -3.70
C VAL A 28 19.14 20.65 -2.27
N ARG A 29 19.18 19.68 -1.35
CA ARG A 29 19.54 19.89 0.05
C ARG A 29 19.95 18.58 0.70
N GLU A 30 21.02 18.63 1.49
CA GLU A 30 21.41 17.54 2.38
C GLU A 30 20.45 17.51 3.59
N VAL A 31 19.43 16.66 3.50
CA VAL A 31 18.48 16.36 4.58
C VAL A 31 18.33 14.85 4.69
N PRO A 32 18.05 14.31 5.89
CA PRO A 32 17.72 12.89 6.01
C PRO A 32 16.59 12.53 5.04
N LEU A 33 16.78 11.44 4.31
CA LEU A 33 15.79 10.92 3.36
C LEU A 33 15.51 9.45 3.68
N ILE A 34 14.24 9.18 3.99
CA ILE A 34 13.73 7.82 4.28
C ILE A 34 12.82 7.40 3.13
N ALA A 35 13.20 6.32 2.43
CA ALA A 35 12.31 5.68 1.46
C ALA A 35 11.30 4.79 2.18
N ALA A 36 10.01 4.97 1.88
CA ALA A 36 8.93 4.25 2.55
C ALA A 36 7.92 3.69 1.54
N ALA A 37 7.57 2.43 1.73
CA ALA A 37 6.54 1.75 0.99
C ALA A 37 5.15 1.98 1.57
N LEU A 38 4.16 1.90 0.67
CA LEU A 38 2.76 1.79 1.05
C LEU A 38 2.39 0.30 1.10
N ARG A 39 2.25 -0.24 2.31
CA ARG A 39 2.01 -1.65 2.57
C ARG A 39 0.52 -1.90 2.86
N PRO A 40 -0.12 -2.87 2.19
CA PRO A 40 -1.52 -3.20 2.46
C PRO A 40 -1.66 -3.81 3.86
N ARG A 41 -2.63 -3.32 4.63
CA ARG A 41 -2.99 -3.83 5.96
C ARG A 41 -4.46 -4.25 5.99
N PRO A 42 -4.75 -5.55 5.82
CA PRO A 42 -6.08 -6.10 6.09
C PRO A 42 -6.54 -5.74 7.51
N VAL A 43 -7.80 -5.30 7.66
CA VAL A 43 -8.38 -4.99 8.98
C VAL A 43 -8.89 -6.24 9.72
N SER A 44 -8.82 -7.41 9.08
CA SER A 44 -9.23 -8.70 9.63
C SER A 44 -8.36 -9.81 9.06
N ASP A 45 -8.35 -10.97 9.72
CA ASP A 45 -7.50 -12.09 9.33
C ASP A 45 -7.87 -12.67 7.95
N ILE A 46 -6.83 -12.92 7.15
CA ILE A 46 -6.90 -13.50 5.81
C ILE A 46 -5.92 -14.68 5.63
N SER A 47 -5.30 -15.15 6.71
CA SER A 47 -4.28 -16.20 6.70
C SER A 47 -4.81 -17.50 6.09
N GLY A 48 -4.03 -18.08 5.18
CA GLY A 48 -4.37 -19.31 4.46
C GLY A 48 -5.47 -19.18 3.39
N ARG A 49 -6.10 -18.00 3.26
CA ARG A 49 -7.25 -17.82 2.36
C ARG A 49 -6.84 -17.47 0.94
N ARG A 50 -7.69 -17.84 -0.02
CA ARG A 50 -7.63 -17.35 -1.42
C ARG A 50 -8.15 -15.91 -1.48
N VAL A 51 -7.25 -14.96 -1.72
CA VAL A 51 -7.60 -13.53 -1.71
C VAL A 51 -7.56 -12.96 -3.11
N ALA A 52 -8.63 -12.27 -3.50
CA ALA A 52 -8.61 -11.31 -4.60
C ALA A 52 -8.37 -9.92 -4.03
N PHE A 53 -7.26 -9.28 -4.40
CA PHE A 53 -6.86 -7.98 -3.89
C PHE A 53 -7.18 -6.87 -4.90
N PHE A 54 -7.96 -5.89 -4.47
CA PHE A 54 -8.36 -4.75 -5.29
C PHE A 54 -7.74 -3.47 -4.72
N THR A 55 -7.02 -2.73 -5.56
CA THR A 55 -6.31 -1.51 -5.19
C THR A 55 -6.40 -0.46 -6.30
N THR A 56 -6.09 0.79 -5.94
CA THR A 56 -5.86 1.92 -6.85
C THR A 56 -4.38 2.11 -7.19
N ALA A 57 -3.49 1.30 -6.60
CA ALA A 57 -2.06 1.36 -6.85
C ALA A 57 -1.71 1.12 -8.33
N SER A 58 -0.56 1.64 -8.75
CA SER A 58 -0.04 1.36 -10.08
C SER A 58 0.33 -0.12 -10.22
N ALA A 59 0.28 -0.64 -11.46
CA ALA A 59 0.66 -2.03 -11.73
C ALA A 59 2.08 -2.36 -11.27
N ALA A 60 2.99 -1.37 -11.28
CA ALA A 60 4.38 -1.54 -10.84
C ALA A 60 4.51 -1.76 -9.32
N ALA A 61 3.57 -1.27 -8.51
CA ALA A 61 3.59 -1.45 -7.06
C ALA A 61 2.98 -2.78 -6.59
N VAL A 62 2.12 -3.40 -7.43
CA VAL A 62 1.38 -4.62 -7.08
C VAL A 62 2.30 -5.78 -6.64
N PRO A 63 3.45 -6.08 -7.28
CA PRO A 63 4.31 -7.18 -6.86
C PRO A 63 4.74 -7.10 -5.39
N GLY A 64 5.21 -5.93 -4.93
CA GLY A 64 5.62 -5.71 -3.54
C GLY A 64 4.45 -5.79 -2.55
N MET A 65 3.25 -5.37 -2.97
CA MET A 65 2.03 -5.52 -2.16
C MET A 65 1.61 -6.97 -2.01
N VAL A 66 1.68 -7.77 -3.08
CA VAL A 66 1.37 -9.22 -3.07
C VAL A 66 2.37 -9.97 -2.21
N GLU A 67 3.67 -9.67 -2.34
CA GLU A 67 4.72 -10.25 -1.52
C GLU A 67 4.49 -9.95 -0.03
N HIS A 68 4.11 -8.71 0.30
CA HIS A 68 3.77 -8.34 1.68
C HIS A 68 2.55 -9.10 2.21
N LEU A 69 1.45 -9.17 1.44
CA LEU A 69 0.26 -9.92 1.85
C LEU A 69 0.55 -11.41 2.08
N THR A 70 1.41 -11.99 1.24
CA THR A 70 1.78 -13.40 1.33
C THR A 70 2.69 -13.65 2.55
N SER A 71 3.76 -12.87 2.69
CA SER A 71 4.77 -13.08 3.73
C SER A 71 4.33 -12.63 5.13
N SER A 72 3.57 -11.54 5.22
CA SER A 72 3.23 -10.90 6.51
C SER A 72 1.84 -11.30 7.02
N TYR A 73 0.91 -11.69 6.13
CA TYR A 73 -0.45 -12.07 6.49
C TYR A 73 -0.81 -13.52 6.12
N GLY A 74 0.11 -14.28 5.51
CA GLY A 74 -0.12 -15.68 5.13
C GLY A 74 -1.19 -15.86 4.05
N ALA A 75 -1.54 -14.82 3.31
CA ALA A 75 -2.59 -14.88 2.30
C ALA A 75 -2.10 -15.58 1.03
N ARG A 76 -3.01 -16.30 0.35
CA ARG A 76 -2.78 -16.78 -1.02
C ARG A 76 -3.47 -15.83 -2.00
N VAL A 77 -2.73 -14.84 -2.50
CA VAL A 77 -3.28 -13.89 -3.47
C VAL A 77 -3.48 -14.60 -4.82
N VAL A 78 -4.74 -14.80 -5.21
CA VAL A 78 -5.12 -15.51 -6.45
C VAL A 78 -5.52 -14.56 -7.58
N HIS A 79 -5.79 -13.30 -7.25
CA HIS A 79 -6.17 -12.27 -8.20
C HIS A 79 -5.75 -10.89 -7.69
N THR A 80 -5.35 -10.00 -8.59
CA THR A 80 -5.03 -8.60 -8.28
C THR A 80 -5.64 -7.67 -9.29
N SER A 81 -6.33 -6.63 -8.82
CA SER A 81 -6.92 -5.58 -9.64
C SER A 81 -6.35 -4.22 -9.28
N THR A 82 -5.98 -3.44 -10.30
CA THR A 82 -5.68 -2.00 -10.17
C THR A 82 -6.86 -1.14 -10.63
N ALA A 83 -8.04 -1.75 -10.83
CA ALA A 83 -9.19 -1.14 -11.49
C ALA A 83 -10.15 -0.42 -10.55
N LEU A 84 -9.82 -0.27 -9.26
CA LEU A 84 -10.77 0.36 -8.32
C LEU A 84 -11.18 1.79 -8.73
N ALA A 85 -10.30 2.54 -9.38
CA ALA A 85 -10.62 3.86 -9.92
C ALA A 85 -11.35 3.83 -11.28
N ASP A 86 -11.56 2.65 -11.88
CA ASP A 86 -12.12 2.44 -13.22
C ASP A 86 -13.31 1.47 -13.14
N ARG A 87 -14.50 2.03 -12.93
CA ARG A 87 -15.75 1.26 -12.72
C ARG A 87 -16.08 0.35 -13.91
N GLY A 88 -15.80 0.79 -15.13
CA GLY A 88 -16.08 0.01 -16.35
C GLY A 88 -15.22 -1.24 -16.41
N ARG A 89 -13.91 -1.08 -16.21
CA ARG A 89 -12.96 -2.20 -16.17
C ARG A 89 -13.24 -3.11 -14.98
N LEU A 90 -13.46 -2.56 -13.79
CA LEU A 90 -13.75 -3.30 -12.57
C LEU A 90 -15.01 -4.16 -12.72
N GLY A 91 -16.08 -3.61 -13.30
CA GLY A 91 -17.32 -4.35 -13.52
C GLY A 91 -17.16 -5.54 -14.48
N ALA A 92 -16.34 -5.40 -15.52
CA ALA A 92 -16.02 -6.51 -16.41
C ALA A 92 -15.18 -7.57 -15.71
N GLU A 93 -14.18 -7.14 -14.96
CA GLU A 93 -13.23 -7.99 -14.24
C GLU A 93 -13.90 -8.82 -13.13
N LEU A 94 -14.73 -8.20 -12.29
CA LEU A 94 -15.37 -8.86 -11.13
C LEU A 94 -16.18 -10.11 -11.51
N ARG A 95 -16.69 -10.19 -12.75
CA ARG A 95 -17.47 -11.35 -13.22
C ARG A 95 -16.64 -12.63 -13.32
N GLU A 96 -15.33 -12.50 -13.52
CA GLU A 96 -14.42 -13.62 -13.75
C GLU A 96 -13.60 -14.01 -12.49
N VAL A 97 -13.67 -13.21 -11.43
CA VAL A 97 -12.85 -13.41 -10.21
C VAL A 97 -13.42 -14.55 -9.37
N ASP A 98 -12.59 -15.55 -9.05
CA ASP A 98 -12.91 -16.60 -8.08
C ASP A 98 -11.93 -16.58 -6.89
N ALA A 99 -12.43 -16.21 -5.72
CA ALA A 99 -11.66 -16.11 -4.48
C ALA A 99 -12.56 -16.34 -3.25
N GLU A 100 -11.93 -16.66 -2.12
CA GLU A 100 -12.63 -16.81 -0.83
C GLU A 100 -12.80 -15.47 -0.12
N VAL A 101 -11.90 -14.50 -0.35
CA VAL A 101 -11.96 -13.14 0.21
C VAL A 101 -11.79 -12.13 -0.89
N PHE A 102 -12.62 -11.09 -0.86
CA PHE A 102 -12.33 -9.86 -1.58
C PHE A 102 -11.69 -8.86 -0.62
N LEU A 103 -10.39 -8.62 -0.78
CA LEU A 103 -9.61 -7.65 -0.02
C LEU A 103 -9.60 -6.33 -0.79
N VAL A 104 -10.16 -5.27 -0.22
CA VAL A 104 -10.45 -4.01 -0.94
C VAL A 104 -9.81 -2.82 -0.24
N GLU A 105 -9.01 -2.05 -0.97
CA GLU A 105 -8.35 -0.85 -0.44
C GLU A 105 -9.33 0.21 0.10
N LEU A 106 -9.15 0.58 1.37
CA LEU A 106 -9.95 1.52 2.14
C LEU A 106 -9.46 2.96 1.89
N LYS A 107 -9.72 3.45 0.68
CA LYS A 107 -9.58 4.86 0.23
C LYS A 107 -10.09 5.06 -1.20
N ALA A 108 -10.55 3.99 -1.86
CA ALA A 108 -10.81 3.99 -3.28
C ALA A 108 -12.25 4.40 -3.63
N ALA A 109 -12.41 4.97 -4.83
CA ALA A 109 -13.69 4.96 -5.52
C ALA A 109 -14.13 3.49 -5.76
N ALA A 110 -15.44 3.25 -5.89
CA ALA A 110 -15.99 1.95 -6.26
C ALA A 110 -15.87 0.79 -5.25
N ILE A 111 -15.55 1.05 -3.97
CA ILE A 111 -15.63 0.03 -2.89
C ILE A 111 -17.05 -0.57 -2.85
N ASP A 112 -18.07 0.24 -3.09
CA ASP A 112 -19.48 -0.17 -3.20
C ASP A 112 -19.68 -1.27 -4.24
N MET A 113 -19.05 -1.17 -5.43
CA MET A 113 -19.19 -2.18 -6.48
C MET A 113 -18.64 -3.54 -6.06
N VAL A 114 -17.50 -3.56 -5.38
CA VAL A 114 -16.87 -4.80 -4.91
C VAL A 114 -17.71 -5.38 -3.77
N ALA A 115 -18.17 -4.55 -2.85
CA ALA A 115 -19.01 -4.98 -1.73
C ALA A 115 -20.34 -5.59 -2.20
N GLU A 116 -21.08 -4.89 -3.07
CA GLU A 116 -22.34 -5.39 -3.63
C GLU A 116 -22.14 -6.66 -4.46
N HIS A 117 -21.05 -6.78 -5.21
CA HIS A 117 -20.74 -8.00 -5.96
C HIS A 117 -20.48 -9.17 -5.02
N ALA A 118 -19.66 -8.95 -3.98
CA ALA A 118 -19.32 -9.97 -3.01
C ALA A 118 -20.56 -10.45 -2.22
N GLU A 119 -21.44 -9.52 -1.83
CA GLU A 119 -22.72 -9.82 -1.19
C GLU A 119 -23.59 -10.74 -2.07
N ARG A 120 -23.76 -10.41 -3.36
CA ARG A 120 -24.51 -11.26 -4.30
C ARG A 120 -23.96 -12.68 -4.43
N ARG A 121 -22.67 -12.89 -4.17
CA ARG A 121 -21.99 -14.19 -4.24
C ARG A 121 -21.77 -14.85 -2.88
N GLY A 122 -22.14 -14.20 -1.78
CA GLY A 122 -21.84 -14.68 -0.43
C GLY A 122 -20.34 -14.75 -0.12
N VAL A 123 -19.51 -13.92 -0.77
CA VAL A 123 -18.06 -13.87 -0.54
C VAL A 123 -17.75 -12.80 0.52
N PRO A 124 -16.99 -13.11 1.58
CA PRO A 124 -16.58 -12.11 2.57
C PRO A 124 -15.73 -10.98 1.97
N VAL A 125 -16.03 -9.75 2.38
CA VAL A 125 -15.25 -8.55 2.07
C VAL A 125 -14.39 -8.18 3.27
N VAL A 126 -13.10 -7.97 3.05
CA VAL A 126 -12.18 -7.42 4.05
C VAL A 126 -11.66 -6.09 3.54
N LEU A 127 -11.76 -5.06 4.38
CA LEU A 127 -11.19 -3.75 4.07
C LEU A 127 -9.67 -3.79 4.28
N CYS A 128 -8.94 -3.13 3.40
CA CYS A 128 -7.50 -3.05 3.44
C CYS A 128 -7.07 -1.61 3.64
N ASP A 129 -6.56 -1.29 4.82
CA ASP A 129 -5.90 -0.02 5.06
C ASP A 129 -4.49 -0.02 4.41
N THR A 130 -3.81 1.12 4.49
CA THR A 130 -2.46 1.32 3.97
C THR A 130 -1.57 1.79 5.10
N GLN A 131 -0.47 1.07 5.36
CA GLN A 131 0.59 1.51 6.27
C GLN A 131 1.75 2.10 5.48
N VAL A 132 2.34 3.17 6.01
CA VAL A 132 3.60 3.72 5.51
C VAL A 132 4.72 3.05 6.29
N VAL A 133 5.58 2.29 5.61
CA VAL A 133 6.63 1.48 6.25
C VAL A 133 7.95 1.74 5.55
N SER A 134 9.01 2.05 6.31
CA SER A 134 10.36 2.19 5.77
C SER A 134 10.78 0.97 4.95
N LEU A 135 11.53 1.17 3.87
CA LEU A 135 12.12 0.07 3.14
C LEU A 135 13.18 -0.67 3.98
N PRO A 136 13.46 -1.95 3.69
CA PRO A 136 14.57 -2.66 4.32
C PRO A 136 15.89 -1.87 4.17
N GLY A 137 16.58 -1.65 5.28
CA GLY A 137 17.84 -0.90 5.32
C GLY A 137 17.69 0.61 5.56
N GLU A 138 16.48 1.16 5.50
CA GLU A 138 16.20 2.55 5.85
C GLU A 138 15.98 2.73 7.37
N PRO A 139 16.22 3.92 7.94
CA PRO A 139 15.82 4.24 9.30
C PRO A 139 14.32 4.02 9.55
N CYS A 140 13.95 3.67 10.78
CA CYS A 140 12.56 3.53 11.18
C CYS A 140 11.85 4.90 11.10
N LEU A 141 10.83 5.00 10.23
CA LEU A 141 10.11 6.24 9.98
C LEU A 141 9.44 6.77 11.26
N ASP A 142 8.72 5.93 11.99
CA ASP A 142 8.02 6.34 13.20
C ASP A 142 8.98 6.91 14.26
N GLN A 143 10.15 6.29 14.41
CA GLN A 143 11.18 6.79 15.33
C GLN A 143 11.77 8.12 14.85
N ALA A 144 12.02 8.28 13.55
CA ALA A 144 12.50 9.54 12.99
C ALA A 144 11.48 10.68 13.18
N LEU A 145 10.20 10.41 12.95
CA LEU A 145 9.12 11.38 13.16
C LEU A 145 8.96 11.74 14.64
N LEU A 146 9.06 10.76 15.55
CA LEU A 146 9.02 11.01 17.00
C LEU A 146 10.19 11.88 17.46
N ALA A 147 11.40 11.62 16.95
CA ALA A 147 12.59 12.40 17.30
C ALA A 147 12.43 13.88 16.89
N LEU A 148 11.95 14.14 15.66
CA LEU A 148 11.66 15.50 15.19
C LEU A 148 10.62 16.20 16.08
N GLY A 149 9.56 15.48 16.48
CA GLY A 149 8.55 16.02 17.39
C GLY A 149 9.13 16.39 18.76
N GLN A 150 10.08 15.61 19.27
CA GLN A 150 10.73 15.87 20.56
C GLN A 150 11.68 17.07 20.51
N GLU A 151 12.40 17.28 19.41
CA GLU A 151 13.28 18.43 19.22
C GLU A 151 12.51 19.76 19.32
N VAL A 152 11.31 19.82 18.74
CA VAL A 152 10.44 21.01 18.80
C VAL A 152 9.92 21.29 20.21
N VAL A 153 9.69 20.26 21.04
CA VAL A 153 9.22 20.43 22.42
C VAL A 153 10.35 20.88 23.36
N ALA A 154 11.61 20.58 23.00
CA ALA A 154 12.78 20.93 23.78
C ALA A 154 13.37 22.32 23.46
N SER A 155 12.95 22.95 22.37
CA SER A 155 13.36 24.30 21.93
C SER A 155 12.46 25.40 22.48
#